data_AF-A0A7K9WPV2-F1
#
_entry.id   AF-A0A7K9WPV2-F1
#
_cell.length_a   1.000
_cell.length_b   1.000
_cell.length_c   1.000
_cell.angle_alpha   90.00
_cell.angle_beta   90.00
_cell.angle_gamma   90.00
#
_symmetry.space_group_name_H-M   'P 1'
#
loop_
_entity.id
_entity.type
_entity.pdbx_description
1 polymer ?
#
loop_
_entity_poly.entity_id
_entity_poly.type
_entity_poly.pdbx_seq_one_letter_code
_entity_poly.pdbx_strand_id
1 'polypeptide(L)'
;VRGPRFRKLKIGAGHRLDVKASGVFVLGIGHGNKLLTELYNCHLTKVYTVGGLFGKATDDFSDTGNLVEKTTFDHITREKLERILAVIQGTNQKALLMYSNIDMKTQEAYELAVKGLIRPMGKSPPIITAVRCLQFALPEFQLEIHCLHETQQYLRKMVHEIGLELKSSAVCTQVRRIRDGVFTVDDALPRTQWNLQSIQEAIRNCQLKVETELEKTL
;
A
#
# COMPACT_ATOMS: atom_id res chain seq x y z
N VAL A 1 -11.53 -42.73 -10.58
CA VAL A 1 -12.05 -41.78 -11.60
C VAL A 1 -11.14 -40.56 -11.62
N ARG A 2 -10.35 -40.36 -12.68
CA ARG A 2 -9.61 -39.09 -12.85
C ARG A 2 -10.64 -38.06 -13.28
N GLY A 3 -10.90 -37.05 -12.43
CA GLY A 3 -11.84 -35.98 -12.72
C GLY A 3 -11.52 -35.25 -14.03
N PRO A 4 -12.45 -34.42 -14.55
CA PRO A 4 -12.25 -33.72 -15.81
C PRO A 4 -10.90 -33.00 -15.81
N ARG A 5 -10.10 -33.21 -16.86
CA ARG A 5 -8.84 -32.46 -17.07
C ARG A 5 -9.21 -30.97 -17.09
N PHE A 6 -8.87 -30.23 -16.03
CA PHE A 6 -8.94 -28.77 -16.02
C PHE A 6 -8.01 -28.25 -17.11
N ARG A 7 -8.52 -28.07 -18.33
CA ARG A 7 -7.74 -27.57 -19.48
C ARG A 7 -7.41 -26.08 -19.37
N LYS A 8 -8.13 -25.33 -18.52
CA LYS A 8 -7.92 -23.90 -18.26
C LYS A 8 -8.23 -23.57 -16.82
N LEU A 9 -7.21 -23.16 -16.06
CA LEU A 9 -7.36 -22.59 -14.72
C LEU A 9 -7.54 -21.08 -14.86
N LYS A 10 -8.66 -20.53 -14.37
CA LYS A 10 -8.89 -19.08 -14.37
C LYS A 10 -8.08 -18.43 -13.25
N ILE A 11 -7.17 -17.54 -13.61
CA ILE A 11 -6.35 -16.79 -12.66
C ILE A 11 -6.70 -15.31 -12.80
N GLY A 12 -7.07 -14.68 -11.70
CA GLY A 12 -7.37 -13.26 -11.57
C GLY A 12 -6.21 -12.56 -10.89
N ALA A 13 -5.80 -11.44 -11.44
CA ALA A 13 -4.78 -10.60 -10.85
C ALA A 13 -5.43 -9.59 -9.93
N GLY A 14 -4.79 -9.38 -8.79
CA GLY A 14 -5.17 -8.38 -7.85
C GLY A 14 -4.82 -6.93 -8.21
N HIS A 15 -4.66 -6.09 -7.20
CA HIS A 15 -4.00 -4.79 -7.31
C HIS A 15 -2.60 -5.03 -7.87
N ARG A 16 -2.37 -4.49 -9.07
CA ARG A 16 -1.13 -4.68 -9.81
C ARG A 16 0.05 -4.05 -9.08
N LEU A 17 1.18 -4.74 -9.11
CA LEU A 17 2.47 -4.15 -8.79
C LEU A 17 3.17 -3.71 -10.08
N ASP A 18 3.79 -2.53 -10.05
CA ASP A 18 4.69 -2.08 -11.11
C ASP A 18 5.91 -3.00 -11.17
N VAL A 19 6.54 -3.04 -12.35
CA VAL A 19 7.73 -3.87 -12.62
C VAL A 19 8.89 -3.56 -11.65
N LYS A 20 9.03 -2.30 -11.22
CA LYS A 20 10.09 -1.85 -10.28
C LYS A 20 9.71 -2.06 -8.81
N ALA A 21 8.46 -2.43 -8.53
CA ALA A 21 7.99 -2.64 -7.16
C ALA A 21 8.08 -4.11 -6.76
N SER A 22 8.09 -4.36 -5.46
CA SER A 22 8.21 -5.71 -4.90
C SER A 22 7.18 -5.96 -3.79
N GLY A 23 7.10 -7.19 -3.30
CA GLY A 23 6.29 -7.55 -2.15
C GLY A 23 5.02 -8.33 -2.49
N VAL A 24 3.98 -8.17 -1.68
CA VAL A 24 2.77 -8.99 -1.70
C VAL A 24 1.97 -8.74 -2.98
N PHE A 25 1.75 -9.79 -3.78
CA PHE A 25 0.89 -9.75 -4.96
C PHE A 25 -0.18 -10.84 -4.87
N VAL A 26 -1.44 -10.43 -4.76
CA VAL A 26 -2.56 -11.35 -4.53
C VAL A 26 -3.11 -11.86 -5.87
N LEU A 27 -3.25 -13.18 -5.97
CA LEU A 27 -3.83 -13.86 -7.12
C LEU A 27 -5.07 -14.64 -6.71
N GLY A 28 -6.14 -14.50 -7.47
CA GLY A 28 -7.34 -15.32 -7.37
C GLY A 28 -7.21 -16.55 -8.27
N ILE A 29 -7.62 -17.72 -7.78
CA ILE A 29 -7.62 -18.96 -8.55
C ILE A 29 -9.03 -19.56 -8.53
N GLY A 30 -9.60 -19.83 -9.72
CA GLY A 30 -10.93 -20.43 -9.84
C GLY A 30 -12.01 -19.58 -9.15
N HIS A 31 -12.65 -20.13 -8.10
CA HIS A 31 -13.63 -19.42 -7.29
C HIS A 31 -13.02 -18.23 -6.50
N GLY A 32 -11.73 -18.31 -6.17
CA GLY A 32 -11.01 -17.22 -5.49
C GLY A 32 -11.00 -15.90 -6.27
N ASN A 33 -11.27 -15.91 -7.57
CA ASN A 33 -11.46 -14.68 -8.36
C ASN A 33 -12.67 -13.86 -7.90
N LYS A 34 -13.74 -14.53 -7.47
CA LYS A 34 -14.94 -13.87 -6.95
C LYS A 34 -14.64 -13.26 -5.58
N LEU A 35 -14.06 -14.05 -4.68
CA LEU A 35 -13.63 -13.60 -3.35
C LEU A 35 -12.64 -12.42 -3.43
N LEU A 36 -11.71 -12.45 -4.40
CA LEU A 36 -10.78 -11.35 -4.61
C LEU A 36 -11.48 -10.05 -5.00
N THR A 37 -12.51 -10.14 -5.85
CA THR A 37 -13.34 -8.98 -6.22
C THR A 37 -14.11 -8.45 -5.00
N GLU A 38 -14.67 -9.34 -4.18
CA GLU A 38 -15.39 -8.97 -2.96
C GLU A 38 -14.44 -8.26 -1.97
N LEU A 39 -13.24 -8.80 -1.73
CA LEU A 39 -12.20 -8.15 -0.90
C LEU A 39 -11.79 -6.75 -1.41
N TYR A 40 -11.91 -6.49 -2.72
CA TYR A 40 -11.58 -5.18 -3.29
C TYR A 40 -12.66 -4.16 -3.06
N ASN A 41 -13.91 -4.61 -3.09
CA ASN A 41 -15.05 -3.77 -2.73
C ASN A 41 -15.05 -3.43 -1.23
N CYS A 42 -14.33 -4.19 -0.40
CA CYS A 42 -14.13 -3.87 1.01
C CYS A 42 -13.19 -2.67 1.26
N HIS A 43 -12.52 -2.14 0.23
CA HIS A 43 -11.62 -0.98 0.34
C HIS A 43 -10.56 -1.14 1.46
N LEU A 44 -9.90 -2.30 1.49
CA LEU A 44 -8.92 -2.63 2.53
C LEU A 44 -7.63 -1.80 2.40
N THR A 45 -7.05 -1.47 3.56
CA THR A 45 -5.76 -0.78 3.67
C THR A 45 -4.63 -1.63 3.08
N LYS A 46 -3.72 -0.96 2.39
CA LYS A 46 -2.46 -1.51 1.93
C LYS A 46 -1.33 -0.83 2.66
N VAL A 47 -0.25 -1.59 2.89
CA VAL A 47 0.91 -1.08 3.60
C VAL A 47 2.14 -1.26 2.74
N TYR A 48 2.89 -0.18 2.60
CA TYR A 48 4.10 -0.12 1.80
C TYR A 48 5.27 0.32 2.65
N THR A 49 6.42 -0.25 2.35
CA THR A 49 7.72 0.30 2.67
C THR A 49 8.23 1.05 1.44
N VAL A 50 8.48 2.34 1.58
CA VAL A 50 8.92 3.22 0.50
C VAL A 50 10.29 3.81 0.85
N GLY A 51 11.27 3.58 -0.02
CA GLY A 51 12.60 4.16 0.09
C GLY A 51 12.69 5.46 -0.70
N GLY A 52 13.41 6.43 -0.13
CA GLY A 52 13.69 7.71 -0.76
C GLY A 52 15.16 8.11 -0.63
N LEU A 53 15.61 8.91 -1.58
CA LEU A 53 16.96 9.48 -1.63
C LEU A 53 16.85 10.98 -1.85
N PHE A 54 17.38 11.77 -0.91
CA PHE A 54 17.44 13.23 -1.01
C PHE A 54 18.56 13.71 -1.95
N GLY A 55 18.45 14.95 -2.42
CA GLY A 55 19.46 15.62 -3.24
C GLY A 55 19.40 15.29 -4.74
N LYS A 56 18.40 14.53 -5.17
CA LYS A 56 18.23 14.11 -6.57
C LYS A 56 16.76 14.29 -6.97
N ALA A 57 16.53 14.82 -8.17
CA ALA A 57 15.23 14.82 -8.86
C ALA A 57 15.35 14.16 -10.23
N THR A 58 14.33 13.41 -10.62
CA THR A 58 14.21 12.77 -11.94
C THR A 58 12.84 13.01 -12.55
N ASP A 59 12.74 12.82 -13.86
CA ASP A 59 11.51 13.02 -14.65
C ASP A 59 10.35 12.10 -14.25
N ASP A 60 10.66 10.86 -13.85
CA ASP A 60 9.67 9.85 -13.45
C ASP A 60 9.57 9.63 -11.93
N PHE A 61 10.23 10.49 -11.14
CA PHE A 61 10.35 10.40 -9.68
C PHE A 61 11.00 9.10 -9.16
N SER A 62 11.60 8.29 -10.04
CA SER A 62 12.36 7.10 -9.67
C SER A 62 13.86 7.36 -9.72
N ASP A 63 14.63 6.61 -8.94
CA ASP A 63 16.09 6.68 -8.93
C ASP A 63 16.75 6.38 -10.30
N THR A 64 16.09 5.58 -11.13
CA THR A 64 16.51 5.20 -12.50
C THR A 64 16.07 6.18 -13.61
N GLY A 65 15.25 7.18 -13.30
CA GLY A 65 14.80 8.18 -14.28
C GLY A 65 15.93 9.11 -14.76
N ASN A 66 15.63 9.95 -15.75
CA ASN A 66 16.59 10.94 -16.23
C ASN A 66 16.77 12.02 -15.18
N LEU A 67 18.01 12.36 -14.85
CA LEU A 67 18.32 13.39 -13.87
C LEU A 67 17.82 14.75 -14.36
N VAL A 68 16.98 15.40 -13.56
CA VAL A 68 16.47 16.75 -13.80
C VAL A 68 17.25 17.76 -12.99
N GLU A 69 17.51 17.47 -11.72
CA GLU A 69 18.14 18.42 -10.79
C GLU A 69 18.89 17.71 -9.67
N LYS A 70 19.95 18.35 -9.15
CA LYS A 70 20.61 18.00 -7.89
C LYS A 70 20.51 19.15 -6.92
N THR A 71 20.23 18.83 -5.66
CA THR A 71 20.08 19.82 -4.58
C THR A 71 20.88 19.39 -3.36
N THR A 72 21.14 20.33 -2.44
CA THR A 72 21.76 20.03 -1.16
C THR A 72 20.74 19.44 -0.18
N PHE A 73 21.21 18.62 0.75
CA PHE A 73 20.37 17.92 1.74
C PHE A 73 20.93 17.96 3.16
N ASP A 74 22.09 18.61 3.38
CA ASP A 74 22.75 18.66 4.70
C ASP A 74 21.90 19.35 5.78
N HIS A 75 20.96 20.22 5.36
CA HIS A 75 20.05 20.90 6.28
C HIS A 75 18.86 20.05 6.71
N ILE A 76 18.66 18.85 6.12
CA ILE A 76 17.52 17.98 6.42
C ILE A 76 17.82 17.22 7.71
N THR A 77 16.89 17.26 8.66
CA THR A 77 16.98 16.50 9.90
C THR A 77 15.76 15.59 10.04
N ARG A 78 15.87 14.56 10.88
CA ARG A 78 14.78 13.64 11.15
C ARG A 78 13.54 14.37 11.66
N GLU A 79 13.71 15.37 12.51
CA GLU A 79 12.61 16.15 13.08
C GLU A 79 11.88 16.97 12.01
N LYS A 80 12.60 17.50 11.02
CA LYS A 80 11.97 18.22 9.89
C LYS A 80 11.14 17.27 9.04
N LEU A 81 11.67 16.07 8.76
CA LEU A 81 10.93 15.04 8.04
C LEU A 81 9.67 14.63 8.82
N GLU A 82 9.79 14.33 10.11
CA GLU A 82 8.65 13.92 10.95
C GLU A 82 7.56 15.00 11.03
N ARG A 83 7.92 16.29 11.05
CA ARG A 83 6.94 17.39 10.98
C ARG A 83 6.14 17.37 9.67
N ILE A 84 6.79 17.14 8.54
CA ILE A 84 6.10 17.07 7.24
C ILE A 84 5.22 15.82 7.18
N LEU A 85 5.70 14.69 7.66
CA LEU A 85 4.90 13.46 7.74
C LEU A 85 3.62 13.68 8.59
N ALA A 86 3.72 14.40 9.70
CA ALA A 86 2.57 14.76 10.53
C ALA A 86 1.56 15.66 9.79
N VAL A 87 2.02 16.62 8.99
CA VAL A 87 1.15 17.47 8.15
C VAL A 87 0.45 16.64 7.07
N ILE A 88 1.17 15.74 6.40
CA ILE A 88 0.60 14.82 5.41
C ILE A 88 -0.47 13.95 6.06
N GLN A 89 -0.18 13.36 7.22
CA GLN A 89 -1.11 12.52 7.95
C GLN A 89 -2.38 13.29 8.37
N GLY A 90 -2.23 14.50 8.93
CA GLY A 90 -3.37 15.33 9.32
C GLY A 90 -4.24 15.77 8.13
N THR A 91 -3.63 16.05 6.98
CA THR A 91 -4.36 16.39 5.75
C THR A 91 -5.16 15.19 5.22
N ASN A 92 -4.55 14.01 5.21
CA ASN A 92 -5.20 12.79 4.74
C ASN A 92 -6.28 12.29 5.72
N GLN A 93 -6.14 12.53 7.03
CA GLN A 93 -7.19 12.23 8.00
C GLN A 93 -8.48 13.01 7.70
N LYS A 94 -8.35 14.30 7.34
CA LYS A 94 -9.50 15.11 6.91
C LYS A 94 -10.13 14.57 5.63
N ALA A 95 -9.31 14.16 4.66
CA ALA A 95 -9.79 13.55 3.43
C ALA A 95 -10.53 12.24 3.71
N LEU A 96 -10.00 11.37 4.59
CA LEU A 96 -10.64 10.12 4.98
C LEU A 96 -12.04 10.35 5.54
N LEU A 97 -12.18 11.30 6.47
CA LEU A 97 -13.47 11.66 7.05
C LEU A 97 -14.45 12.16 5.98
N MET A 98 -13.99 13.05 5.10
CA MET A 98 -14.79 13.59 4.00
C MET A 98 -15.30 12.49 3.06
N TYR A 99 -14.46 11.55 2.66
CA TYR A 99 -14.84 10.47 1.71
C TYR A 99 -15.56 9.29 2.37
N SER A 100 -15.56 9.20 3.71
CA SER A 100 -16.30 8.16 4.42
C SER A 100 -17.79 8.47 4.58
N ASN A 101 -18.24 9.71 4.34
CA ASN A 101 -19.62 10.17 4.59
C ASN A 101 -20.12 9.87 6.03
N ILE A 102 -19.20 9.71 6.99
CA ILE A 102 -19.52 9.42 8.38
C ILE A 102 -19.67 10.75 9.14
N ASP A 103 -20.79 10.94 9.84
CA ASP A 103 -20.92 12.02 10.81
C ASP A 103 -20.21 11.63 12.11
N MET A 104 -19.03 12.20 12.34
CA MET A 104 -18.19 11.97 13.53
C MET A 104 -18.87 12.29 14.86
N LYS A 105 -20.04 12.95 14.85
CA LYS A 105 -20.84 13.22 16.05
C LYS A 105 -21.67 12.01 16.51
N THR A 106 -21.72 10.96 15.70
CA THR A 106 -22.51 9.75 16.00
C THR A 106 -21.71 8.73 16.80
N GLN A 107 -22.41 7.95 17.62
CA GLN A 107 -21.81 6.84 18.35
C GLN A 107 -21.24 5.78 17.39
N GLU A 108 -21.92 5.53 16.26
CA GLU A 108 -21.48 4.60 15.22
C GLU A 108 -20.13 5.02 14.62
N ALA A 109 -19.94 6.31 14.36
CA ALA A 109 -18.66 6.84 13.88
C ALA A 109 -17.52 6.59 14.89
N TYR A 110 -17.79 6.78 16.18
CA TYR A 110 -16.83 6.51 17.24
C TYR A 110 -16.47 5.02 17.30
N GLU A 111 -17.46 4.13 17.22
CA GLU A 111 -17.22 2.69 17.20
C GLU A 111 -16.40 2.25 15.98
N LEU A 112 -16.69 2.80 14.80
CA LEU A 112 -15.91 2.55 13.59
C LEU A 112 -14.48 3.07 13.70
N ALA A 113 -14.29 4.26 14.31
CA ALA A 113 -12.97 4.84 14.54
C ALA A 113 -12.13 3.95 15.47
N VAL A 114 -12.71 3.50 16.59
CA VAL A 114 -12.03 2.64 17.57
C VAL A 114 -11.69 1.28 16.97
N LYS A 115 -12.56 0.72 16.12
CA LYS A 115 -12.31 -0.54 15.41
C LYS A 115 -11.35 -0.39 14.21
N GLY A 116 -10.98 0.84 13.83
CA GLY A 116 -10.16 1.11 12.65
C GLY A 116 -10.86 0.79 11.32
N LEU A 117 -12.20 0.84 11.30
CA LEU A 117 -13.04 0.47 10.16
C LEU A 117 -13.49 1.66 9.32
N ILE A 118 -13.01 2.87 9.61
CA ILE A 118 -13.29 4.04 8.77
C ILE A 118 -12.63 3.85 7.41
N ARG A 119 -13.47 3.77 6.37
CA ARG A 119 -13.05 3.59 4.97
C ARG A 119 -13.87 4.53 4.07
N PRO A 120 -13.32 4.94 2.91
CA PRO A 120 -14.07 5.70 1.92
C PRO A 120 -15.29 4.93 1.41
N MET A 121 -16.42 5.64 1.28
CA MET A 121 -17.63 5.13 0.65
C MET A 121 -17.50 5.29 -0.87
N GLY A 122 -16.84 4.34 -1.52
CA GLY A 122 -16.67 4.30 -2.97
C GLY A 122 -15.40 4.99 -3.47
N LYS A 123 -15.48 5.71 -4.60
CA LYS A 123 -14.30 6.30 -5.24
C LYS A 123 -13.76 7.47 -4.42
N SER A 124 -12.48 7.39 -4.05
CA SER A 124 -11.74 8.49 -3.44
C SER A 124 -10.39 8.67 -4.15
N PRO A 125 -9.74 9.85 -4.03
CA PRO A 125 -8.31 9.94 -4.30
C PRO A 125 -7.52 9.01 -3.36
N PRO A 126 -6.22 8.77 -3.63
CA PRO A 126 -5.34 8.12 -2.67
C PRO A 126 -5.42 8.78 -1.30
N ILE A 127 -5.56 7.97 -0.25
CA ILE A 127 -5.63 8.45 1.14
C ILE A 127 -4.56 7.73 1.96
N ILE A 128 -3.72 8.50 2.64
CA ILE A 128 -2.72 7.98 3.58
C ILE A 128 -3.33 7.94 4.98
N THR A 129 -3.61 6.75 5.49
CA THR A 129 -4.20 6.59 6.83
C THR A 129 -3.16 6.71 7.94
N ALA A 130 -1.93 6.29 7.68
CA ALA A 130 -0.80 6.47 8.58
C ALA A 130 0.51 6.52 7.79
N VAL A 131 1.47 7.31 8.28
CA VAL A 131 2.83 7.33 7.74
C VAL A 131 3.84 7.50 8.87
N ARG A 132 4.94 6.75 8.81
CA ARG A 132 6.03 6.86 9.79
C ARG A 132 7.38 6.66 9.13
N CYS A 133 8.40 7.29 9.69
CA CYS A 133 9.79 7.07 9.30
C CYS A 133 10.33 5.80 9.97
N LEU A 134 10.78 4.83 9.18
CA LEU A 134 11.42 3.60 9.66
C LEU A 134 12.92 3.80 9.85
N GLN A 135 13.57 4.40 8.86
CA GLN A 135 15.01 4.60 8.82
C GLN A 135 15.30 5.98 8.25
N PHE A 136 16.27 6.65 8.85
CA PHE A 136 16.75 7.96 8.41
C PHE A 136 18.28 7.97 8.53
N ALA A 137 18.95 7.93 7.38
CA ALA A 137 20.41 7.91 7.26
C ALA A 137 20.79 8.65 5.98
N LEU A 138 20.97 9.97 6.09
CA LEU A 138 21.19 10.85 4.94
C LEU A 138 22.25 10.31 3.95
N PRO A 139 22.02 10.43 2.63
CA PRO A 139 20.85 11.02 1.97
C PRO A 139 19.62 10.10 1.91
N GLU A 140 19.67 8.90 2.48
CA GLU A 140 18.62 7.88 2.38
C GLU A 140 17.62 7.95 3.54
N PHE A 141 16.37 7.60 3.23
CA PHE A 141 15.33 7.41 4.23
C PHE A 141 14.33 6.35 3.77
N GLN A 142 13.59 5.81 4.74
CA GLN A 142 12.58 4.79 4.49
C GLN A 142 11.32 5.10 5.29
N LEU A 143 10.18 5.05 4.61
CA LEU A 143 8.87 5.30 5.18
C LEU A 143 8.04 4.01 5.19
N GLU A 144 7.23 3.84 6.22
CA GLU A 144 6.08 2.93 6.18
C GLU A 144 4.82 3.76 5.97
N ILE A 145 4.07 3.43 4.91
CA ILE A 145 2.89 4.16 4.48
C ILE A 145 1.72 3.18 4.47
N HIS A 146 0.68 3.50 5.23
CA HIS A 146 -0.62 2.83 5.22
C HIS A 146 -1.56 3.69 4.39
N CYS A 147 -2.18 3.10 3.39
CA CYS A 147 -2.95 3.85 2.42
C CYS A 147 -4.12 3.07 1.81
N LEU A 148 -5.01 3.83 1.19
CA LEU A 148 -6.22 3.39 0.51
C LEU A 148 -6.24 4.02 -0.89
N HIS A 149 -6.70 3.27 -1.88
CA HIS A 149 -6.87 3.72 -3.28
C HIS A 149 -5.61 4.35 -3.91
N GLU A 150 -4.44 3.98 -3.40
CA GLU A 150 -3.18 4.50 -3.88
C GLU A 150 -2.76 3.85 -5.20
N THR A 151 -1.83 4.54 -5.88
CA THR A 151 -1.05 3.96 -6.96
C THR A 151 0.43 4.03 -6.60
N GLN A 152 1.25 3.19 -7.22
CA GLN A 152 2.68 3.20 -6.94
C GLN A 152 3.35 4.46 -7.48
N GLN A 153 2.85 5.00 -8.59
CA GLN A 153 3.25 6.31 -9.09
C GLN A 153 2.93 7.43 -8.08
N TYR A 154 1.77 7.37 -7.40
CA TYR A 154 1.43 8.32 -6.35
C TYR A 154 2.44 8.25 -5.19
N LEU A 155 2.81 7.05 -4.74
CA LEU A 155 3.83 6.89 -3.69
C LEU A 155 5.20 7.47 -4.10
N ARG A 156 5.60 7.32 -5.37
CA ARG A 156 6.84 7.94 -5.89
C ARG A 156 6.75 9.46 -5.89
N LYS A 157 5.62 10.00 -6.37
CA LYS A 157 5.37 11.44 -6.37
C LYS A 157 5.37 12.02 -4.95
N MET A 158 4.79 11.31 -3.98
CA MET A 158 4.80 11.72 -2.58
C MET A 158 6.22 11.86 -2.03
N VAL A 159 7.13 10.93 -2.34
CA VAL A 159 8.55 11.04 -1.96
C VAL A 159 9.16 12.33 -2.52
N HIS A 160 8.88 12.65 -3.78
CA HIS A 160 9.34 13.88 -4.41
C HIS A 160 8.78 15.13 -3.73
N GLU A 161 7.47 15.16 -3.44
CA GLU A 161 6.81 16.26 -2.72
C GLU A 161 7.39 16.47 -1.31
N ILE A 162 7.72 15.40 -0.58
CA ILE A 162 8.43 15.50 0.71
C ILE A 162 9.79 16.19 0.56
N GLY A 163 10.53 15.87 -0.51
CA GLY A 163 11.78 16.55 -0.83
C GLY A 163 11.59 18.06 -1.01
N LEU A 164 10.58 18.46 -1.79
CA LEU A 164 10.26 19.86 -2.06
C LEU A 164 9.89 20.64 -0.79
N GLU A 165 9.05 20.06 0.07
CA GLU A 165 8.67 20.65 1.37
C GLU A 165 9.88 20.82 2.31
N LEU A 166 10.88 19.96 2.18
CA LEU A 166 12.17 20.07 2.88
C LEU A 166 13.15 21.06 2.23
N LYS A 167 12.72 21.81 1.20
CA LYS A 167 13.56 22.70 0.38
C LYS A 167 14.75 21.98 -0.24
N SER A 168 14.49 20.77 -0.75
CA SER A 168 15.46 19.92 -1.44
C SER A 168 14.71 19.18 -2.57
N SER A 169 15.34 18.16 -3.13
CA SER A 169 14.71 17.20 -4.03
C SER A 169 14.84 15.79 -3.49
N ALA A 170 13.89 14.93 -3.86
CA ALA A 170 13.99 13.51 -3.55
C ALA A 170 13.46 12.66 -4.71
N VAL A 171 14.02 11.45 -4.83
CA VAL A 171 13.53 10.39 -5.71
C VAL A 171 13.17 9.15 -4.91
N CYS A 172 12.22 8.40 -5.42
CA CYS A 172 11.86 7.10 -4.86
C CYS A 172 12.81 6.03 -5.36
N THR A 173 13.50 5.36 -4.43
CA THR A 173 14.43 4.26 -4.73
C THR A 173 13.76 2.90 -4.68
N GLN A 174 12.72 2.75 -3.86
CA GLN A 174 12.05 1.47 -3.66
C GLN A 174 10.59 1.66 -3.29
N VAL A 175 9.72 0.82 -3.86
CA VAL A 175 8.35 0.61 -3.39
C VAL A 175 8.15 -0.88 -3.14
N ARG A 176 7.94 -1.25 -1.87
CA ARG A 176 7.68 -2.63 -1.47
C ARG A 176 6.35 -2.73 -0.75
N ARG A 177 5.37 -3.42 -1.31
CA ARG A 177 4.09 -3.68 -0.63
C ARG A 177 4.27 -4.80 0.39
N ILE A 178 4.17 -4.48 1.67
CA ILE A 178 4.30 -5.46 2.75
C ILE A 178 2.95 -6.06 3.17
N ARG A 179 1.84 -5.40 2.82
CA ARG A 179 0.49 -5.89 3.11
C ARG A 179 -0.51 -5.44 2.04
N ASP A 180 -1.39 -6.34 1.61
CA ASP A 180 -2.57 -6.05 0.80
C ASP A 180 -3.81 -6.59 1.51
N GLY A 181 -4.51 -5.72 2.24
CA GLY A 181 -5.67 -6.10 3.04
C GLY A 181 -5.33 -7.11 4.13
N VAL A 182 -5.81 -8.34 3.99
CA VAL A 182 -5.57 -9.43 4.95
C VAL A 182 -4.25 -10.17 4.72
N PHE A 183 -3.64 -9.99 3.54
CA PHE A 183 -2.45 -10.73 3.11
C PHE A 183 -1.18 -9.93 3.45
N THR A 184 -0.22 -10.58 4.10
CA THR A 184 1.07 -10.00 4.51
C THR A 184 2.23 -10.65 3.77
N VAL A 185 3.45 -10.14 3.95
CA VAL A 185 4.68 -10.77 3.39
C VAL A 185 4.85 -12.20 3.88
N ASP A 186 4.44 -12.50 5.12
CA ASP A 186 4.57 -13.84 5.70
C ASP A 186 3.64 -14.87 5.03
N ASP A 187 2.55 -14.40 4.41
CA ASP A 187 1.64 -15.23 3.61
C ASP A 187 2.15 -15.41 2.16
N ALA A 188 3.12 -14.61 1.73
CA ALA A 188 3.55 -14.55 0.34
C ALA A 188 4.55 -15.65 -0.01
N LEU A 189 4.27 -16.39 -1.09
CA LEU A 189 5.19 -17.40 -1.60
C LEU A 189 6.32 -16.75 -2.42
N PRO A 190 7.60 -16.93 -2.03
CA PRO A 190 8.71 -16.53 -2.88
C PRO A 190 8.72 -17.35 -4.17
N ARG A 191 9.34 -16.81 -5.21
CA ARG A 191 9.37 -17.43 -6.55
C ARG A 191 9.88 -18.88 -6.56
N THR A 192 10.79 -19.20 -5.65
CA THR A 192 11.34 -20.56 -5.47
C THR A 192 10.30 -21.59 -5.01
N GLN A 193 9.19 -21.14 -4.42
CA GLN A 193 8.11 -21.97 -3.88
C GLN A 193 6.86 -21.97 -4.76
N TRP A 194 6.94 -21.54 -6.02
CA TRP A 194 5.82 -21.54 -6.96
C TRP A 194 5.55 -22.95 -7.53
N ASN A 195 5.22 -23.89 -6.65
CA ASN A 195 4.78 -25.24 -6.99
C ASN A 195 3.34 -25.46 -6.50
N LEU A 196 2.68 -26.48 -7.04
CA LEU A 196 1.26 -26.74 -6.77
C LEU A 196 0.97 -26.99 -5.28
N GLN A 197 1.84 -27.71 -4.57
CA GLN A 197 1.64 -28.06 -3.16
C GLN A 197 1.68 -26.81 -2.29
N SER A 198 2.73 -26.00 -2.43
CA SER A 198 2.88 -24.74 -1.69
C SER A 198 1.74 -23.77 -1.99
N ILE A 199 1.26 -23.69 -3.24
CA ILE A 199 0.09 -22.86 -3.58
C ILE A 199 -1.17 -23.37 -2.89
N GLN A 200 -1.42 -24.69 -2.89
CA GLN A 200 -2.59 -25.26 -2.21
C GLN A 200 -2.57 -25.03 -0.71
N GLU A 201 -1.39 -25.17 -0.08
CA GLU A 201 -1.20 -24.89 1.34
C GLU A 201 -1.42 -23.40 1.65
N ALA A 202 -0.85 -22.49 0.86
CA ALA A 202 -1.06 -21.06 1.03
C ALA A 202 -2.53 -20.66 0.94
N ILE A 203 -3.29 -21.23 -0.01
CA ILE A 203 -4.73 -21.00 -0.13
C ILE A 203 -5.47 -21.47 1.12
N ARG A 204 -5.18 -22.68 1.63
CA ARG A 204 -5.83 -23.21 2.84
C ARG A 204 -5.51 -22.35 4.07
N ASN A 205 -4.25 -21.95 4.23
CA ASN A 205 -3.81 -21.14 5.36
C ASN A 205 -4.45 -19.75 5.39
N CYS A 206 -4.75 -19.19 4.22
CA CYS A 206 -5.39 -17.88 4.11
C CYS A 206 -6.92 -17.93 4.13
N GLN A 207 -7.54 -19.10 4.03
CA GLN A 207 -8.98 -19.24 3.85
C GLN A 207 -9.77 -18.59 5.00
N LEU A 208 -9.43 -18.93 6.25
CA LEU A 208 -10.08 -18.38 7.43
C LEU A 208 -9.96 -16.85 7.49
N LYS A 209 -8.78 -16.31 7.17
CA LYS A 209 -8.52 -14.85 7.16
C LYS A 209 -9.44 -14.12 6.17
N VAL A 210 -9.63 -14.71 4.98
CA VAL A 210 -10.49 -14.15 3.93
C VAL A 210 -11.96 -14.21 4.34
N GLU A 211 -12.43 -15.36 4.83
CA GLU A 211 -13.82 -15.55 5.28
C GLU A 211 -14.18 -14.57 6.41
N THR A 212 -13.32 -14.48 7.44
CA THR A 212 -13.53 -13.56 8.56
C THR A 212 -13.56 -12.08 8.15
N GLU A 213 -12.79 -11.65 7.15
CA GLU A 213 -12.82 -10.25 6.72
C GLU A 213 -14.06 -9.93 5.86
N LEU A 214 -14.49 -10.88 5.03
CA LEU A 214 -15.72 -10.73 4.25
C LEU A 214 -16.96 -10.68 5.15
N GLU A 215 -17.01 -11.48 6.21
CA GLU A 215 -18.09 -11.44 7.21
C GLU A 215 -18.17 -10.11 7.97
N LYS A 216 -17.04 -9.43 8.20
CA LYS A 216 -17.02 -8.11 8.87
C LYS A 216 -17.50 -6.97 7.98
N THR A 217 -17.52 -7.18 6.66
CA THR A 217 -17.84 -6.13 5.69
C THR A 217 -19.26 -6.26 5.12
N LEU A 218 -19.95 -7.37 5.44
CA LEU A 218 -21.37 -7.59 5.20
C LEU A 218 -22.22 -7.04 6.35
#